data_AF-A0A413YTS3-F1
#
_entry.id   AF-A0A413YTS3-F1
#
_cell.length_a   1.000
_cell.length_b   1.000
_cell.length_c   1.000
_cell.angle_alpha   90.00
_cell.angle_beta   90.00
_cell.angle_gamma   90.00
#
_symmetry.space_group_name_H-M   'P 1'
#
loop_
_entity.id
_entity.type
_entity.pdbx_description
1 polymer ?
#
loop_
_entity_poly.entity_id
_entity_poly.type
_entity_poly.pdbx_seq_one_letter_code
_entity_poly.pdbx_strand_id
1 'polypeptide(L)'
;MSDKFTQGTIIEYIRSTKYPEIKCQGIVISARCDLAQEKINQFHCLSAMNIEEWIYEVLFESVVNERNNNVLGNIKKYCEQKCMDFATLCGMDKVNFREVLLKSASSKEQKNIQKTIEEWESISGLLETKIKNEEKRTFLLKNKKIVENK
;
A
#
# COMPACT_ATOMS: atom_id res chain seq x y z
N MET A 1 9.70 -28.33 31.50
CA MET A 1 9.01 -27.09 31.09
C MET A 1 8.38 -27.38 29.74
N SER A 2 7.09 -27.68 29.70
CA SER A 2 6.34 -27.73 28.44
C SER A 2 5.22 -26.73 28.59
N ASP A 3 5.44 -25.50 28.15
CA ASP A 3 4.35 -24.56 27.97
C ASP A 3 3.40 -25.20 26.95
N LYS A 4 2.34 -25.84 27.44
CA LYS A 4 1.35 -26.47 26.56
C LYS A 4 0.75 -25.35 25.73
N PHE A 5 0.88 -25.43 24.41
CA PHE A 5 0.11 -24.60 23.50
C PHE A 5 -1.37 -24.77 23.86
N THR A 6 -2.01 -23.68 24.28
CA THR A 6 -3.43 -23.65 24.60
C THR A 6 -4.12 -22.67 23.68
N GLN A 7 -5.45 -22.68 23.68
CA GLN A 7 -6.22 -21.68 22.96
C GLN A 7 -5.80 -20.26 23.39
N GLY A 8 -5.47 -19.42 22.40
CA GLY A 8 -4.97 -18.07 22.58
C GLY A 8 -3.45 -17.96 22.65
N THR A 9 -2.69 -19.06 22.67
CA THR A 9 -1.22 -19.00 22.58
C THR A 9 -0.81 -18.31 21.28
N ILE A 10 0.11 -17.35 21.40
CA ILE A 10 0.72 -16.64 20.28
C ILE A 10 1.99 -17.37 19.87
N ILE A 11 2.06 -17.75 18.61
CA ILE A 11 3.23 -18.32 17.94
C ILE A 11 3.88 -17.19 17.15
N GLU A 12 5.11 -16.83 17.49
CA GLU A 12 5.83 -15.79 16.77
C GLU A 12 6.45 -16.30 15.46
N TYR A 13 6.82 -15.37 14.58
CA TYR A 13 7.58 -15.62 13.34
C TYR A 13 6.90 -16.56 12.33
N ILE A 14 5.57 -16.56 12.27
CA ILE A 14 4.86 -17.24 11.19
C ILE A 14 4.80 -16.35 9.94
N ARG A 15 4.59 -16.95 8.78
CA ARG A 15 4.34 -16.24 7.52
C ARG A 15 2.89 -16.42 7.09
N SER A 16 2.25 -15.33 6.72
CA SER A 16 0.94 -15.35 6.07
C SER A 16 1.11 -15.56 4.57
N THR A 17 0.25 -16.38 3.96
CA THR A 17 0.19 -16.50 2.50
C THR A 17 -0.25 -15.20 1.84
N LYS A 18 -1.04 -14.38 2.54
CA LYS A 18 -1.51 -13.07 2.06
C LYS A 18 -0.43 -12.00 2.14
N TYR A 19 0.46 -12.09 3.13
CA TYR A 19 1.51 -11.12 3.41
C TYR A 19 2.86 -11.83 3.59
N PRO A 20 3.44 -12.38 2.51
CA PRO A 20 4.62 -13.25 2.60
C PRO A 20 5.88 -12.52 3.10
N GLU A 21 5.96 -11.21 2.86
CA GLU A 21 7.10 -10.35 3.20
C GLU A 21 6.99 -9.72 4.60
N ILE A 22 5.85 -9.87 5.29
CA ILE A 22 5.61 -9.27 6.60
C ILE A 22 5.57 -10.37 7.66
N LYS A 23 6.30 -10.17 8.76
CA LYS A 23 6.28 -11.10 9.89
C LYS A 23 4.90 -11.10 10.52
N CYS A 24 4.34 -12.30 10.69
CA CYS A 24 3.03 -12.47 11.30
C CYS A 24 3.13 -13.32 12.58
N GLN A 25 2.04 -13.33 13.34
CA GLN A 25 1.84 -14.12 14.54
C GLN A 25 0.73 -15.14 14.32
N GLY A 26 0.86 -16.34 14.88
CA GLY A 26 -0.15 -17.38 14.85
C GLY A 26 -0.91 -17.40 16.16
N ILE A 27 -2.23 -17.21 16.13
CA ILE A 27 -3.07 -17.34 17.32
C ILE A 27 -3.68 -18.74 17.30
N VAL A 28 -3.37 -19.56 18.29
CA VAL A 28 -3.95 -20.90 18.42
C VAL A 28 -5.44 -20.79 18.71
N ILE A 29 -6.26 -21.35 17.82
CA ILE A 29 -7.74 -21.35 17.94
C ILE A 29 -8.31 -22.72 18.32
N SER A 30 -7.47 -23.77 18.33
CA SER A 30 -7.87 -25.09 18.82
C SER A 30 -8.43 -25.02 20.24
N ALA A 31 -9.62 -25.58 20.45
CA ALA A 31 -10.31 -25.52 21.72
C ALA A 31 -9.51 -26.21 22.83
N ARG A 32 -9.50 -25.62 24.03
CA ARG A 32 -8.75 -26.18 25.17
C ARG A 32 -9.17 -27.61 25.51
N CYS A 33 -10.46 -27.93 25.41
CA CYS A 33 -10.98 -29.27 25.68
C CYS A 33 -10.45 -30.31 24.70
N ASP A 34 -10.35 -29.97 23.42
CA ASP A 34 -9.83 -30.88 22.38
C ASP A 34 -8.33 -31.14 22.56
N LEU A 35 -7.58 -30.12 22.97
CA LEU A 35 -6.16 -30.23 23.31
C LEU A 35 -5.93 -31.06 24.56
N ALA A 36 -6.77 -30.90 25.59
CA ALA A 36 -6.67 -31.65 26.84
C ALA A 36 -7.07 -33.12 26.70
N GLN A 37 -7.97 -33.43 25.77
CA GLN A 37 -8.48 -34.77 25.50
C GLN A 37 -7.75 -35.46 24.32
N GLU A 38 -6.68 -34.86 23.79
CA GLU A 38 -5.89 -35.40 22.67
C GLU A 38 -6.77 -35.76 21.45
N LYS A 39 -7.85 -34.99 21.22
CA LYS A 39 -8.82 -35.22 20.13
C LYS A 39 -8.31 -34.80 18.76
N ILE A 40 -7.25 -33.99 18.73
CA ILE A 40 -6.70 -33.41 17.51
C ILE A 40 -5.21 -33.70 17.43
N ASN A 41 -4.76 -34.07 16.23
CA ASN A 41 -3.35 -34.36 15.95
C ASN A 41 -2.59 -33.12 15.43
N GLN A 42 -3.30 -32.00 15.25
CA GLN A 42 -2.77 -30.75 14.68
C GLN A 42 -3.40 -29.54 15.37
N PHE A 43 -2.60 -28.50 15.61
CA PHE A 43 -3.08 -27.20 16.06
C PHE A 43 -3.61 -26.40 14.88
N HIS A 44 -4.73 -25.73 15.08
CA HIS A 44 -5.26 -24.75 14.13
C HIS A 44 -4.89 -23.36 14.62
N CYS A 45 -4.40 -22.51 13.72
CA CYS A 45 -4.02 -21.14 14.05
C CYS A 45 -4.61 -20.14 13.05
N LEU A 46 -4.90 -18.93 13.55
CA LEU A 46 -5.16 -17.76 12.70
C LEU A 46 -3.88 -16.96 12.54
N SER A 47 -3.61 -16.49 11.33
CA SER A 47 -2.56 -15.50 11.11
C SER A 47 -3.03 -14.12 11.55
N ALA A 48 -2.23 -13.46 12.38
CA ALA A 48 -2.41 -12.11 12.87
C ALA A 48 -1.18 -11.26 12.51
N MET A 49 -1.37 -9.97 12.34
CA MET A 49 -0.32 -9.00 12.04
C MET A 49 -0.39 -7.88 13.08
N ASN A 50 0.76 -7.32 13.44
CA ASN A 50 0.78 -6.12 14.26
C ASN A 50 0.04 -4.99 13.52
N ILE A 51 -0.88 -4.32 14.19
CA ILE A 51 -1.68 -3.26 13.57
C ILE A 51 -0.81 -2.11 13.04
N GLU A 52 0.29 -1.79 13.71
CA GLU A 52 1.24 -0.76 13.29
C GLU A 52 1.94 -1.15 11.98
N GLU A 53 2.41 -2.41 11.88
CA GLU A 53 2.99 -2.95 10.64
C GLU A 53 1.96 -2.97 9.52
N TRP A 54 0.72 -3.37 9.81
CA TRP A 54 -0.36 -3.33 8.83
C TRP A 54 -0.63 -1.90 8.33
N ILE A 55 -0.64 -0.91 9.23
CA ILE A 55 -0.83 0.50 8.88
C ILE A 55 0.29 1.00 7.96
N TYR A 56 1.55 0.74 8.32
CA TYR A 56 2.69 1.35 7.63
C TYR A 56 3.18 0.58 6.41
N GLU A 57 2.91 -0.71 6.31
CA GLU A 57 3.31 -1.52 5.15
C GLU A 57 2.13 -1.73 4.20
N VAL A 58 0.96 -2.13 4.70
CA VAL A 58 -0.18 -2.51 3.84
C VAL A 58 -1.08 -1.32 3.51
N LEU A 59 -1.59 -0.64 4.55
CA LEU A 59 -2.52 0.48 4.34
C LEU A 59 -1.81 1.64 3.63
N PHE A 60 -0.59 1.97 4.05
CA PHE A 60 0.21 3.01 3.42
C PHE A 60 0.39 2.79 1.91
N GLU A 61 0.86 1.61 1.50
CA GLU A 61 1.04 1.28 0.08
C GLU A 61 -0.29 1.40 -0.70
N SER A 62 -1.38 0.86 -0.13
CA SER A 62 -2.71 0.94 -0.74
C SER A 62 -3.18 2.38 -0.95
N VAL A 63 -2.96 3.26 0.02
CA VAL A 63 -3.35 4.68 -0.05
C VAL A 63 -2.45 5.45 -1.02
N VAL A 64 -1.14 5.17 -1.03
CA VAL A 64 -0.20 5.76 -2.00
C VAL A 64 -0.59 5.37 -3.42
N ASN A 65 -0.83 4.10 -3.68
CA ASN A 65 -1.25 3.60 -5.00
C ASN A 65 -2.57 4.22 -5.45
N GLU A 66 -3.57 4.31 -4.56
CA GLU A 66 -4.84 4.94 -4.90
C GLU A 66 -4.68 6.45 -5.18
N ARG A 67 -3.88 7.16 -4.38
CA ARG A 67 -3.60 8.57 -4.62
C ARG A 67 -2.84 8.76 -5.95
N ASN A 68 -1.86 7.91 -6.23
CA ASN A 68 -1.10 7.92 -7.47
C ASN A 68 -2.01 7.71 -8.68
N ASN A 69 -2.91 6.73 -8.61
CA ASN A 69 -3.90 6.44 -9.66
C ASN A 69 -4.87 7.59 -9.88
N ASN A 70 -5.28 8.31 -8.81
CA ASN A 70 -6.12 9.49 -8.94
C ASN A 70 -5.41 10.62 -9.71
N VAL A 71 -4.13 10.85 -9.42
CA VAL A 71 -3.34 11.88 -10.13
C VAL A 71 -3.07 11.45 -11.57
N LEU A 72 -2.68 10.19 -11.80
CA LEU A 72 -2.54 9.63 -13.15
C LEU A 72 -3.86 9.66 -13.93
N GLY A 73 -5.00 9.49 -13.27
CA GLY A 73 -6.33 9.63 -13.88
C GLY A 73 -6.60 11.06 -14.38
N ASN A 74 -6.08 12.08 -13.69
CA ASN A 74 -6.16 13.47 -14.15
C ASN A 74 -5.24 13.70 -15.36
N ILE A 75 -4.03 13.12 -15.35
CA ILE A 75 -3.10 13.20 -16.48
C ILE A 75 -3.68 12.47 -17.70
N LYS A 76 -4.29 11.29 -17.50
CA LYS A 76 -4.96 10.54 -18.56
C LYS A 76 -6.06 11.36 -19.23
N LYS A 77 -6.95 11.99 -18.44
CA LYS A 77 -7.98 12.90 -18.97
C LYS A 77 -7.39 14.06 -19.77
N TYR A 78 -6.28 14.62 -19.29
CA TYR A 78 -5.57 15.67 -20.02
C TYR A 78 -5.01 15.16 -21.36
N CYS A 79 -4.41 13.97 -21.38
CA CYS A 79 -3.93 13.35 -22.61
C CYS A 79 -5.08 13.11 -23.61
N GLU A 80 -6.22 12.61 -23.14
CA GLU A 80 -7.43 12.41 -23.95
C GLU A 80 -7.89 13.74 -24.59
N GLN A 81 -7.90 14.84 -23.84
CA GLN A 81 -8.24 16.18 -24.36
C GLN A 81 -7.27 16.70 -25.42
N LYS A 82 -6.01 16.25 -25.38
CA LYS A 82 -4.96 16.62 -26.34
C LYS A 82 -4.76 15.60 -27.45
N CYS A 83 -5.60 14.57 -27.53
CA CYS A 83 -5.47 13.45 -28.46
C CYS A 83 -4.10 12.73 -28.36
N MET A 84 -3.58 12.59 -27.14
CA MET A 84 -2.31 11.93 -26.85
C MET A 84 -2.54 10.51 -26.34
N ASP A 85 -1.70 9.56 -26.75
CA ASP A 85 -1.76 8.19 -26.23
C ASP A 85 -1.09 8.08 -24.85
N PHE A 86 -1.92 7.93 -23.82
CA PHE A 86 -1.47 7.85 -22.43
C PHE A 86 -0.62 6.58 -22.17
N ALA A 87 -0.91 5.47 -22.83
CA ALA A 87 -0.17 4.22 -22.63
C ALA A 87 1.29 4.35 -23.10
N THR A 88 1.50 4.94 -24.29
CA THR A 88 2.85 5.24 -24.80
C THR A 88 3.60 6.20 -23.89
N LEU A 89 2.93 7.24 -23.36
CA LEU A 89 3.53 8.15 -22.38
C LEU A 89 4.00 7.41 -21.13
N CYS A 90 3.17 6.56 -20.53
CA CYS A 90 3.54 5.79 -19.34
C CYS A 90 4.72 4.82 -19.57
N GLY A 91 5.01 4.45 -20.83
CA GLY A 91 6.18 3.65 -21.18
C GLY A 91 7.49 4.44 -21.25
N MET A 92 7.45 5.77 -21.19
CA MET A 92 8.62 6.64 -21.19
C MET A 92 9.22 6.76 -19.79
N ASP A 93 10.49 7.20 -19.72
CA ASP A 93 11.07 7.65 -18.46
C ASP A 93 10.43 8.96 -17.97
N LYS A 94 10.61 9.26 -16.67
CA LYS A 94 10.00 10.42 -16.00
C LYS A 94 10.36 11.75 -16.67
N VAL A 95 11.57 11.90 -17.22
CA VAL A 95 12.03 13.15 -17.85
C VAL A 95 11.26 13.37 -19.15
N ASN A 96 11.23 12.36 -20.01
CA ASN A 96 10.49 12.42 -21.28
C ASN A 96 8.98 12.56 -21.06
N PHE A 97 8.41 11.85 -20.09
CA PHE A 97 6.99 11.97 -19.71
C PHE A 97 6.63 13.43 -19.37
N ARG A 98 7.43 14.06 -18.51
CA ARG A 98 7.25 15.46 -18.12
C ARG A 98 7.39 16.41 -19.30
N GLU A 99 8.44 16.26 -20.09
CA GLU A 99 8.73 17.16 -21.20
C GLU A 99 7.60 17.15 -22.24
N VAL A 100 7.08 15.98 -22.58
CA VAL A 100 5.99 15.84 -23.55
C VAL A 100 4.72 16.50 -23.04
N LEU A 101 4.33 16.27 -21.77
CA LEU A 101 3.15 16.90 -21.19
C LEU A 101 3.27 18.43 -21.15
N LEU A 102 4.43 18.97 -20.76
CA LEU A 102 4.65 20.42 -20.70
C LEU A 102 4.66 21.08 -22.07
N LYS A 103 5.23 20.42 -23.09
CA LYS A 103 5.20 20.91 -24.48
C LYS A 103 3.80 20.90 -25.08
N SER A 104 2.95 19.95 -24.67
CA SER A 104 1.55 19.88 -25.12
C SER A 104 0.63 20.91 -24.45
N ALA A 105 1.10 21.56 -23.39
CA ALA A 105 0.32 22.52 -22.62
C ALA A 105 0.37 23.94 -23.20
N SER A 106 -0.80 24.56 -23.32
CA SER A 106 -0.88 25.99 -23.59
C SER A 106 -0.37 26.80 -22.40
N SER A 107 -0.04 28.08 -22.63
CA SER A 107 0.44 28.98 -21.56
C SER A 107 -0.52 29.08 -20.37
N LYS A 108 -1.83 28.91 -20.60
CA LYS A 108 -2.85 28.92 -19.53
C LYS A 108 -2.88 27.63 -18.72
N GLU A 109 -2.48 26.51 -19.31
CA GLU A 109 -2.52 25.17 -18.70
C GLU A 109 -1.20 24.79 -18.02
N GLN A 110 -0.07 25.37 -18.45
CA GLN A 110 1.28 25.01 -17.99
C GLN A 110 1.39 24.91 -16.47
N LYS A 111 0.90 25.91 -15.73
CA LYS A 111 0.97 25.90 -14.26
C LYS A 111 0.22 24.73 -13.63
N ASN A 112 -0.94 24.35 -14.18
CA ASN A 112 -1.76 23.29 -13.64
C ASN A 112 -1.19 21.90 -13.95
N ILE A 113 -0.75 21.68 -15.19
CA ILE A 113 -0.13 20.40 -15.57
C ILE A 113 1.20 20.21 -14.83
N GLN A 114 2.00 21.28 -14.69
CA GLN A 114 3.25 21.28 -13.93
C GLN A 114 3.02 20.81 -12.49
N LYS A 115 2.05 21.41 -11.80
CA LYS A 115 1.67 21.03 -10.43
C LYS A 115 1.21 19.56 -10.35
N THR A 116 0.46 19.10 -11.35
CA THR A 116 -0.05 17.72 -11.38
C THR A 116 1.10 16.71 -11.57
N ILE A 117 2.08 17.03 -12.42
CA ILE A 117 3.28 16.21 -12.63
C ILE A 117 4.13 16.18 -11.36
N GLU A 118 4.41 17.33 -10.75
CA GLU A 118 5.17 17.41 -9.49
C GLU A 118 4.50 16.59 -8.37
N GLU A 119 3.18 16.64 -8.29
CA GLU A 119 2.42 15.84 -7.33
C GLU A 119 2.58 14.33 -7.61
N TRP A 120 2.46 13.90 -8.87
CA TRP A 120 2.66 12.52 -9.27
C TRP A 120 4.09 12.01 -8.98
N GLU A 121 5.11 12.80 -9.32
CA GLU A 121 6.52 12.50 -9.05
C GLU A 121 6.76 12.34 -7.55
N SER A 122 6.21 13.25 -6.73
CA SER A 122 6.31 13.20 -5.29
C SER A 122 5.66 11.97 -4.69
N ILE A 123 4.47 11.56 -5.16
CA ILE A 123 3.77 10.38 -4.66
C ILE A 123 4.49 9.10 -5.08
N SER A 124 4.90 9.01 -6.34
CA SER A 124 5.60 7.82 -6.87
C SER A 124 6.92 7.58 -6.14
N GLY A 125 7.63 8.64 -5.76
CA GLY A 125 8.85 8.53 -4.96
C GLY A 125 8.67 7.92 -3.56
N LEU A 126 7.45 7.94 -2.99
CA LEU A 126 7.18 7.40 -1.66
C LEU A 126 7.25 5.86 -1.60
N LEU A 127 7.08 5.17 -2.73
CA LEU A 127 7.24 3.72 -2.83
C LEU A 127 8.66 3.30 -3.19
N GLU A 128 9.39 4.17 -3.89
CA GLU A 128 10.77 3.92 -4.33
C GLU A 128 11.79 4.13 -3.20
N THR A 129 11.41 4.85 -2.14
CA THR A 129 12.31 5.25 -1.06
C THR A 129 11.88 4.69 0.29
N LYS A 130 12.86 4.31 1.10
CA LYS A 130 12.61 3.89 2.49
C LYS A 130 12.34 5.14 3.35
N ILE A 131 11.08 5.49 3.50
CA ILE A 131 10.62 6.62 4.31
C ILE A 131 10.29 6.21 5.75
N LYS A 132 10.35 7.17 6.67
CA LYS A 132 10.06 6.96 8.10
C LYS A 132 8.55 6.83 8.37
N ASN A 133 8.19 6.11 9.44
CA ASN A 133 6.78 5.97 9.86
C ASN A 133 6.09 7.31 10.15
N GLU A 134 6.82 8.32 10.62
CA GLU A 134 6.29 9.68 10.83
C GLU A 134 5.82 10.35 9.53
N GLU A 135 6.57 10.15 8.45
CA GLU A 135 6.25 10.65 7.11
C GLU A 135 5.07 9.86 6.54
N LYS A 136 5.08 8.53 6.66
CA LYS A 136 3.95 7.66 6.30
C LYS A 136 2.67 8.11 7.00
N ARG A 137 2.73 8.34 8.33
CA ARG A 137 1.60 8.82 9.14
C ARG A 137 1.08 10.16 8.65
N THR A 138 1.96 11.11 8.36
CA THR A 138 1.57 12.43 7.85
C THR A 138 0.87 12.31 6.51
N PHE A 139 1.37 11.46 5.61
CA PHE A 139 0.73 11.20 4.32
C PHE A 139 -0.65 10.55 4.48
N LEU A 140 -0.79 9.55 5.35
CA LEU A 140 -2.08 8.92 5.65
C LEU A 140 -3.10 9.92 6.19
N LEU A 141 -2.70 10.77 7.14
CA LEU A 141 -3.57 11.80 7.71
C LEU A 141 -4.01 12.83 6.67
N LYS A 142 -3.14 13.23 5.74
CA LYS A 142 -3.50 14.10 4.61
C LYS A 142 -4.48 13.44 3.64
N ASN A 143 -4.48 12.12 3.57
CA ASN A 143 -5.35 11.32 2.69
C ASN A 143 -6.46 10.59 3.45
N LYS A 144 -6.95 11.15 4.57
CA LYS A 144 -7.95 10.53 5.46
C LYS A 144 -9.17 9.96 4.75
N LYS A 145 -9.69 10.64 3.72
CA LYS A 145 -10.84 10.15 2.93
C LYS A 145 -10.58 8.82 2.24
N ILE A 146 -9.36 8.60 1.75
CA ILE A 146 -8.97 7.33 1.14
C ILE A 146 -8.84 6.27 2.23
N VAL A 147 -8.25 6.63 3.37
CA VAL A 147 -8.10 5.74 4.54
C VAL A 147 -9.45 5.26 5.07
N GLU A 148 -10.45 6.13 5.17
CA GLU A 148 -11.79 5.80 5.66
C GLU A 148 -12.57 4.85 4.74
N ASN A 149 -12.14 4.69 3.49
CA ASN A 149 -12.76 3.81 2.50
C ASN A 149 -12.04 2.44 2.37
N LYS A 150 -11.04 2.15 3.20
CA LYS A 150 -10.31 0.88 3.26
C LYS A 150 -10.80 0.01 4.40
#